data_AF-A0A645G6Q2-F1
#
_entry.id   AF-A0A645G6Q2-F1
#
_cell.length_a   1.000
_cell.length_b   1.000
_cell.length_c   1.000
_cell.angle_alpha   90.00
_cell.angle_beta   90.00
_cell.angle_gamma   90.00
#
_symmetry.space_group_name_H-M   'P 1'
#
loop_
_entity.id
_entity.type
_entity.pdbx_description
1 polymer ?
#
loop_
_entity_poly.entity_id
_entity_poly.type
_entity_poly.pdbx_seq_one_letter_code
_entity_poly.pdbx_strand_id
1 'polypeptide(L)'
;MLQHISGLNKTIAQNIVTYRDENGAFNARTQLKKVPRLGPKAYEQAIGFLRIPDGKNVLDNTGIHPESYAVAKEILTMNQLTEKDLGTSEATEVLKKLKPEALAKTMEIGEETLTDILEGLTQPGRDMREEMPAPLLRQDVLSMEDLKAGMELKGTVRNVIDFGAFVDIGVKQDGLVHISKLSKKFVKHPTDVVSVGDVVTVWVEQVDVKKGRISLTMLSPYEE
;
A
#
# COMPACT_ATOMS: atom_id res chain seq x y z
N MET A 1 6.48 -14.63 8.92
CA MET A 1 5.59 -14.36 7.78
C MET A 1 4.77 -15.59 7.39
N LEU A 2 5.37 -16.74 7.05
CA LEU A 2 4.65 -17.95 6.63
C LEU A 2 3.57 -18.47 7.62
N GLN A 3 3.76 -18.28 8.92
CA GLN A 3 2.80 -18.71 9.95
C GLN A 3 1.45 -17.96 9.92
N HIS A 4 1.34 -16.86 9.16
CA HIS A 4 0.12 -16.05 9.05
C HIS A 4 -0.65 -16.33 7.76
N ILE A 5 -0.19 -17.27 6.93
CA ILE A 5 -0.85 -17.65 5.69
C ILE A 5 -1.95 -18.66 6.00
N SER A 6 -3.10 -18.54 5.32
CA SER A 6 -4.23 -19.47 5.48
C SER A 6 -3.76 -20.92 5.30
N GLY A 7 -4.18 -21.80 6.22
CA GLY A 7 -3.81 -23.21 6.21
C GLY A 7 -2.42 -23.55 6.76
N LEU A 8 -1.56 -22.56 7.06
CA LEU A 8 -0.24 -22.78 7.65
C LEU A 8 -0.24 -22.50 9.16
N ASN A 9 0.54 -23.27 9.91
CA ASN A 9 0.82 -23.03 11.32
C ASN A 9 2.33 -22.88 11.55
N LYS A 10 2.76 -22.54 12.77
CA LYS A 10 4.18 -22.36 13.11
C LYS A 10 5.05 -23.57 12.73
N THR A 11 4.55 -24.78 12.96
CA THR A 11 5.27 -26.03 12.66
C THR A 11 5.43 -26.25 11.16
N ILE A 12 4.35 -26.08 10.39
CA ILE A 12 4.39 -26.25 8.93
C ILE A 12 5.25 -25.16 8.29
N ALA A 13 5.13 -23.91 8.76
CA ALA A 13 5.99 -22.82 8.31
C ALA A 13 7.48 -23.14 8.51
N GLN A 14 7.85 -23.70 9.66
CA GLN A 14 9.23 -24.14 9.90
C GLN A 14 9.62 -25.28 8.96
N ASN A 15 8.75 -26.27 8.76
CA ASN A 15 9.01 -27.39 7.85
C ASN A 15 9.21 -26.94 6.40
N ILE A 16 8.48 -25.91 5.94
CA ILE A 16 8.66 -25.34 4.59
C ILE A 16 10.06 -24.74 4.46
N VAL A 17 10.51 -23.99 5.48
CA VAL A 17 11.86 -23.38 5.50
C VAL A 17 12.92 -24.47 5.52
N THR A 18 12.81 -25.44 6.43
CA THR A 18 13.76 -26.56 6.53
C THR A 18 13.82 -27.35 5.22
N TYR A 19 12.67 -27.67 4.60
CA TYR A 19 12.64 -28.37 3.32
C TYR A 19 13.38 -27.58 2.22
N ARG A 20 13.18 -26.26 2.17
CA ARG A 20 13.85 -25.38 1.22
C ARG A 20 15.36 -25.30 1.48
N ASP A 21 15.78 -25.26 2.73
CA ASP A 21 17.20 -25.19 3.08
C ASP A 21 17.93 -26.51 2.73
N GLU A 22 17.24 -27.66 2.83
CA GLU A 22 17.78 -28.99 2.49
C GLU A 22 17.72 -29.31 0.98
N ASN A 23 16.65 -28.91 0.28
CA ASN A 23 16.38 -29.31 -1.11
C ASN A 23 16.58 -28.16 -2.12
N GLY A 24 16.87 -26.96 -1.64
CA GLY A 24 16.96 -25.74 -2.45
C GLY A 24 15.60 -25.06 -2.68
N ALA A 25 15.61 -24.03 -3.52
CA ALA A 25 14.41 -23.27 -3.85
C ALA A 25 13.33 -24.14 -4.52
N PHE A 26 12.06 -23.83 -4.23
CA PHE A 26 10.95 -24.46 -4.92
C PHE A 26 10.86 -23.93 -6.36
N ASN A 27 10.72 -24.84 -7.31
CA ASN A 27 10.55 -24.53 -8.75
C ASN A 27 9.11 -24.74 -9.23
N ALA A 28 8.26 -25.34 -8.40
CA ALA A 28 6.84 -25.55 -8.71
C ALA A 28 6.01 -25.70 -7.44
N ARG A 29 4.77 -25.22 -7.47
CA ARG A 29 3.81 -25.33 -6.35
C ARG A 29 3.59 -26.78 -5.90
N THR A 30 3.63 -27.73 -6.83
CA THR A 30 3.47 -29.17 -6.54
C THR A 30 4.55 -29.73 -5.62
N GLN A 31 5.73 -29.13 -5.56
CA GLN A 31 6.80 -29.57 -4.66
C GLN A 31 6.45 -29.30 -3.19
N LEU A 32 5.60 -28.32 -2.89
CA LEU A 32 5.18 -28.06 -1.52
C LEU A 32 4.40 -29.23 -0.91
N LYS A 33 3.76 -30.07 -1.74
CA LYS A 33 3.10 -31.32 -1.26
C LYS A 33 4.08 -32.30 -0.61
N LYS A 34 5.39 -32.17 -0.88
CA LYS A 34 6.44 -33.00 -0.26
C LYS A 34 6.84 -32.51 1.12
N VAL A 35 6.40 -31.32 1.54
CA VAL A 35 6.73 -30.75 2.84
C VAL A 35 6.07 -31.59 3.94
N PRO A 36 6.84 -32.04 4.95
CA PRO A 36 6.30 -32.82 6.05
C PRO A 36 5.15 -32.10 6.76
N ARG A 37 4.08 -32.86 7.08
CA ARG A 37 2.89 -32.38 7.81
C ARG A 37 2.05 -31.33 7.06
N LEU A 38 2.32 -31.06 5.79
CA LEU A 38 1.42 -30.29 4.93
C LEU A 38 0.36 -31.23 4.32
N GLY A 39 -0.80 -31.31 4.96
CA GLY A 39 -1.93 -32.10 4.46
C GLY A 39 -2.60 -31.49 3.21
N PRO A 40 -3.41 -32.26 2.47
CA PRO A 40 -4.05 -31.82 1.23
C PRO A 40 -4.93 -30.57 1.40
N LYS A 41 -5.73 -30.49 2.48
CA LYS A 41 -6.55 -29.31 2.78
C LYS A 41 -5.72 -28.07 3.12
N ALA A 42 -4.66 -28.26 3.91
CA ALA A 42 -3.75 -27.16 4.27
C ALA A 42 -3.00 -26.64 3.04
N TYR A 43 -2.59 -27.55 2.14
CA TYR A 43 -2.00 -27.21 0.86
C TYR A 43 -2.96 -26.38 0.01
N GLU A 44 -4.19 -26.84 -0.19
CA GLU A 44 -5.22 -26.14 -0.98
C GLU A 44 -5.46 -24.72 -0.45
N GLN A 45 -5.62 -24.56 0.86
CA GLN A 45 -5.83 -23.25 1.47
C GLN A 45 -4.62 -22.31 1.34
N ALA A 46 -3.40 -22.86 1.40
CA ALA A 46 -2.18 -22.05 1.41
C ALA A 46 -1.66 -21.71 0.01
N ILE A 47 -1.87 -22.59 -0.97
CA ILE A 47 -1.14 -22.53 -2.25
C ILE A 47 -1.51 -21.31 -3.09
N GLY A 48 -2.73 -20.77 -2.93
CA GLY A 48 -3.16 -19.52 -3.56
C GLY A 48 -2.44 -18.27 -3.05
N PHE A 49 -1.74 -18.35 -1.91
CA PHE A 49 -1.00 -17.23 -1.31
C PHE A 49 0.52 -17.39 -1.45
N LEU A 50 0.99 -18.57 -1.87
CA LEU A 50 2.42 -18.85 -2.00
C LEU A 50 2.86 -18.60 -3.44
N ARG A 51 3.75 -17.61 -3.60
CA ARG A 51 4.34 -17.24 -4.89
C ARG A 51 5.69 -17.91 -5.09
N ILE A 52 5.96 -18.34 -6.31
CA ILE A 52 7.27 -18.89 -6.73
C ILE A 52 7.76 -18.05 -7.91
N PRO A 53 8.59 -17.02 -7.66
CA PRO A 53 9.04 -16.07 -8.69
C PRO A 53 9.75 -16.74 -9.88
N ASP A 54 10.69 -17.64 -9.59
CA ASP A 54 11.48 -18.36 -10.60
C ASP A 54 10.92 -19.75 -10.90
N GLY A 55 9.61 -19.91 -10.74
CA GLY A 55 8.92 -21.18 -10.99
C GLY A 55 8.95 -21.57 -12.47
N LYS A 56 8.88 -22.88 -12.75
CA LYS A 56 8.72 -23.39 -14.13
C LYS A 56 7.44 -22.87 -14.80
N ASN A 57 6.42 -22.61 -14.00
CA ASN A 57 5.14 -22.09 -14.45
C ASN A 57 5.01 -20.63 -13.98
N VAL A 58 4.81 -19.71 -14.92
CA VAL A 58 4.65 -18.28 -14.63
C VAL A 58 3.40 -18.02 -13.78
N LEU A 59 2.37 -18.87 -13.90
CA LEU A 59 1.16 -18.82 -13.06
C LEU A 59 1.43 -19.15 -11.59
N ASP A 60 2.58 -19.77 -11.24
CA ASP A 60 2.95 -19.98 -9.84
C ASP A 60 3.37 -18.66 -9.17
N ASN A 61 3.75 -17.65 -9.96
CA ASN A 61 4.03 -16.30 -9.52
C ASN A 61 2.79 -15.38 -9.53
N THR A 62 1.61 -15.88 -9.88
CA THR A 62 0.36 -15.09 -9.88
C THR A 62 -0.51 -15.40 -8.67
N GLY A 63 -1.52 -14.54 -8.44
CA GLY A 63 -2.64 -14.73 -7.51
C GLY A 63 -3.50 -15.96 -7.75
N ILE A 64 -3.37 -16.57 -8.93
CA ILE A 64 -4.32 -17.54 -9.43
C ILE A 64 -4.15 -18.86 -8.67
N HIS A 65 -5.26 -19.41 -8.20
CA HIS A 65 -5.28 -20.72 -7.55
C HIS A 65 -5.05 -21.84 -8.59
N PRO A 66 -4.33 -22.93 -8.27
CA PRO A 66 -4.08 -24.02 -9.21
C PRO A 66 -5.34 -24.68 -9.81
N GLU A 67 -6.46 -24.62 -9.08
CA GLU A 67 -7.77 -25.07 -9.57
C GLU A 67 -8.23 -24.29 -10.82
N SER A 68 -7.88 -23.01 -10.89
CA SER A 68 -8.22 -22.12 -12.00
C SER A 68 -7.19 -22.12 -13.13
N TYR A 69 -6.15 -22.96 -13.08
CA TYR A 69 -5.11 -22.98 -14.11
C TYR A 69 -5.63 -23.46 -15.47
N ALA A 70 -6.59 -24.39 -15.50
CA ALA A 70 -7.19 -24.83 -16.74
C ALA A 70 -7.87 -23.64 -17.46
N VAL A 71 -8.65 -22.88 -16.71
CA VAL A 71 -9.37 -21.68 -17.17
C VAL A 71 -8.40 -20.61 -17.64
N ALA A 72 -7.37 -20.31 -16.83
CA ALA A 72 -6.36 -19.30 -17.18
C ALA A 72 -5.64 -19.66 -18.50
N LYS A 73 -5.28 -20.94 -18.69
CA LYS A 73 -4.63 -21.40 -19.94
C LYS A 73 -5.57 -21.32 -21.14
N GLU A 74 -6.85 -21.61 -20.95
CA GLU A 74 -7.84 -21.50 -22.01
C GLU A 74 -8.02 -20.04 -22.45
N ILE A 75 -8.12 -19.11 -21.49
CA ILE A 75 -8.17 -17.65 -21.76
C ILE A 75 -6.94 -17.20 -22.56
N LEU A 76 -5.74 -17.64 -22.18
CA LEU A 76 -4.51 -17.31 -22.91
C LEU A 76 -4.53 -17.86 -24.34
N THR A 77 -4.93 -19.11 -24.51
CA THR A 77 -5.00 -19.77 -25.82
C THR A 77 -6.01 -19.10 -26.75
N MET A 78 -7.20 -18.73 -26.24
CA MET A 78 -8.21 -18.00 -27.02
C MET A 78 -7.70 -16.64 -27.53
N ASN A 79 -6.77 -16.02 -26.79
CA ASN A 79 -6.20 -14.72 -27.12
C ASN A 79 -4.82 -14.80 -27.79
N GLN A 80 -4.40 -16.00 -28.22
CA GLN A 80 -3.11 -16.25 -28.88
C GLN A 80 -1.89 -15.83 -28.02
N LEU A 81 -2.04 -15.86 -26.70
CA LEU A 81 -0.99 -15.57 -25.74
C LEU A 81 -0.43 -16.86 -25.16
N THR A 82 0.85 -16.85 -24.81
CA THR A 82 1.50 -17.93 -24.07
C THR A 82 1.80 -17.52 -22.62
N GLU A 83 2.03 -18.50 -21.74
CA GLU A 83 2.42 -18.26 -20.34
C GLU A 83 3.67 -17.37 -20.21
N LYS A 84 4.53 -17.32 -21.25
CA LYS A 84 5.76 -16.50 -21.28
C LYS A 84 5.52 -15.04 -21.65
N ASP A 85 4.41 -14.74 -22.32
CA ASP A 85 4.05 -13.38 -22.72
C ASP A 85 3.43 -12.60 -21.56
N LEU A 86 3.07 -13.29 -20.46
CA LEU A 86 2.54 -12.69 -19.24
C LEU A 86 3.54 -11.70 -18.63
N GLY A 87 3.04 -10.50 -18.33
CA GLY A 87 3.86 -9.38 -17.84
C GLY A 87 4.40 -8.46 -18.93
N THR A 88 4.19 -8.78 -20.22
CA THR A 88 4.46 -7.83 -21.32
C THR A 88 3.31 -6.84 -21.49
N SER A 89 3.62 -5.63 -21.98
CA SER A 89 2.60 -4.59 -22.21
C SER A 89 1.51 -5.03 -23.20
N GLU A 90 1.88 -5.79 -24.25
CA GLU A 90 0.93 -6.33 -25.24
C GLU A 90 -0.05 -7.32 -24.59
N ALA A 91 0.45 -8.29 -23.81
CA ALA A 91 -0.42 -9.24 -23.11
C ALA A 91 -1.36 -8.53 -22.13
N THR A 92 -0.84 -7.55 -21.38
CA THR A 92 -1.66 -6.76 -20.45
C THR A 92 -2.75 -5.96 -21.17
N GLU A 93 -2.48 -5.38 -22.34
CA GLU A 93 -3.48 -4.65 -23.13
C GLU A 93 -4.58 -5.56 -23.67
N VAL A 94 -4.22 -6.75 -24.17
CA VAL A 94 -5.19 -7.73 -24.66
C VAL A 94 -6.09 -8.20 -23.53
N LEU A 95 -5.50 -8.57 -22.39
CA LEU A 95 -6.24 -9.05 -21.22
C LEU A 95 -7.16 -7.99 -20.62
N LYS A 96 -6.76 -6.71 -20.62
CA LYS A 96 -7.61 -5.59 -20.16
C LYS A 96 -8.82 -5.29 -21.06
N LYS A 97 -8.75 -5.66 -22.35
CA LYS A 97 -9.86 -5.49 -23.29
C LYS A 97 -10.91 -6.59 -23.17
N LEU A 98 -10.60 -7.69 -22.48
CA LEU A 98 -11.53 -8.78 -22.25
C LEU A 98 -12.62 -8.39 -21.26
N LYS A 99 -13.85 -8.81 -21.55
CA LYS A 99 -15.00 -8.61 -20.65
C LYS A 99 -15.28 -9.90 -19.87
N PRO A 100 -15.21 -9.87 -18.52
CA PRO A 100 -15.43 -11.05 -17.69
C PRO A 100 -16.85 -11.62 -17.86
N GLU A 101 -17.86 -10.76 -18.04
CA GLU A 101 -19.26 -11.14 -18.27
C GLU A 101 -19.47 -12.09 -19.46
N ALA A 102 -18.73 -11.87 -20.55
CA ALA A 102 -18.85 -12.67 -21.77
C ALA A 102 -18.19 -14.04 -21.58
N LEU A 103 -17.01 -14.06 -20.95
CA LEU A 103 -16.27 -15.28 -20.66
C LEU A 103 -16.97 -16.15 -19.60
N ALA A 104 -17.60 -15.53 -18.59
CA ALA A 104 -18.35 -16.22 -17.55
C ALA A 104 -19.48 -17.09 -18.11
N LYS A 105 -20.20 -16.59 -19.13
CA LYS A 105 -21.27 -17.32 -19.82
C LYS A 105 -20.76 -18.47 -20.68
N THR A 106 -19.58 -18.31 -21.28
CA THR A 106 -18.99 -19.35 -22.14
C THR A 106 -18.37 -20.48 -21.33
N MET A 107 -17.74 -20.16 -20.20
CA MET A 107 -16.97 -21.11 -19.41
C MET A 107 -17.72 -21.66 -18.19
N GLU A 108 -18.96 -21.22 -17.96
CA GLU A 108 -19.79 -21.58 -16.79
C GLU A 108 -19.09 -21.33 -15.44
N ILE A 109 -18.35 -20.21 -15.35
CA ILE A 109 -17.59 -19.80 -14.17
C ILE A 109 -18.18 -18.49 -13.63
N GLY A 110 -18.13 -18.31 -12.32
CA GLY A 110 -18.55 -17.06 -11.67
C GLY A 110 -17.73 -15.86 -12.18
N GLU A 111 -18.42 -14.74 -12.41
CA GLU A 111 -17.81 -13.49 -12.89
C GLU A 111 -16.69 -12.99 -11.98
N GLU A 112 -16.87 -13.07 -10.66
CA GLU A 112 -15.87 -12.69 -9.66
C GLU A 112 -14.56 -13.47 -9.84
N THR A 113 -14.65 -14.80 -9.93
CA THR A 113 -13.48 -15.68 -10.12
C THR A 113 -12.75 -15.35 -11.42
N LEU A 114 -13.50 -15.02 -12.47
CA LEU A 114 -12.94 -14.71 -13.78
C LEU A 114 -12.25 -13.33 -13.78
N THR A 115 -12.82 -12.37 -13.04
CA THR A 115 -12.20 -11.07 -12.78
C THR A 115 -10.88 -11.23 -12.03
N ASP A 116 -10.86 -12.03 -10.96
CA ASP A 116 -9.63 -12.33 -10.20
C ASP A 116 -8.55 -13.00 -11.07
N ILE A 117 -8.96 -13.93 -11.96
CA ILE A 117 -8.04 -14.57 -12.91
C ILE A 117 -7.45 -13.54 -13.87
N LEU A 118 -8.29 -12.69 -14.48
CA LEU A 118 -7.84 -11.66 -15.42
C LEU A 118 -6.89 -10.68 -14.74
N GLU A 119 -7.21 -10.19 -13.54
CA GLU A 119 -6.31 -9.35 -12.77
C GLU A 119 -4.98 -10.05 -12.49
N GLY A 120 -5.03 -11.32 -12.06
CA GLY A 120 -3.83 -12.12 -11.81
C GLY A 120 -2.96 -12.37 -13.05
N LEU A 121 -3.55 -12.46 -14.24
CA LEU A 121 -2.84 -12.58 -15.51
C LEU A 121 -2.25 -11.24 -15.98
N THR A 122 -2.94 -10.12 -15.73
CA THR A 122 -2.46 -8.80 -16.19
C THR A 122 -1.20 -8.35 -15.48
N GLN A 123 -1.00 -8.73 -14.21
CA GLN A 123 0.15 -8.33 -13.40
C GLN A 123 0.67 -9.51 -12.54
N PRO A 124 1.46 -10.43 -13.12
CA PRO A 124 2.09 -11.50 -12.36
C PRO A 124 3.02 -10.93 -11.29
N GLY A 125 2.89 -11.41 -10.04
CA GLY A 125 3.74 -10.98 -8.94
C GLY A 125 3.47 -9.57 -8.39
N ARG A 126 2.36 -8.90 -8.77
CA ARG A 126 1.99 -7.57 -8.26
C ARG A 126 1.94 -7.57 -6.73
N ASP A 127 2.73 -6.70 -6.11
CA ASP A 127 2.62 -6.42 -4.69
C ASP A 127 1.71 -5.22 -4.50
N MET A 128 0.56 -5.42 -3.86
CA MET A 128 -0.40 -4.33 -3.57
C MET A 128 0.22 -3.21 -2.72
N ARG A 129 1.37 -3.47 -2.08
CA ARG A 129 2.11 -2.47 -1.30
C ARG A 129 2.90 -1.49 -2.15
N GLU A 130 3.20 -1.81 -3.41
CA GLU A 130 3.91 -0.88 -4.31
C GLU A 130 3.06 0.35 -4.65
N GLU A 131 1.74 0.18 -4.66
CA GLU A 131 0.78 1.27 -4.91
C GLU A 131 0.32 1.98 -3.63
N MET A 132 0.69 1.45 -2.46
CA MET A 132 0.46 2.20 -1.24
C MET A 132 1.33 3.45 -1.29
N PRO A 133 0.77 4.65 -1.04
CA PRO A 133 1.59 5.83 -0.91
C PRO A 133 2.65 5.49 0.12
N ALA A 134 3.92 5.69 -0.24
CA ALA A 134 5.02 5.48 0.68
C ALA A 134 4.60 6.14 2.00
N PRO A 135 4.72 5.43 3.15
CA PRO A 135 4.42 6.08 4.42
C PRO A 135 5.15 7.41 4.37
N LEU A 136 4.44 8.49 4.71
CA LEU A 136 5.04 9.81 4.87
C LEU A 136 6.04 9.64 6.01
N LEU A 137 7.22 9.11 5.69
CA LEU A 137 8.40 9.19 6.48
C LEU A 137 8.48 10.69 6.73
N ARG A 138 8.43 11.11 8.00
CA ARG A 138 8.87 12.45 8.39
C ARG A 138 10.35 12.49 8.03
N GLN A 139 10.63 12.68 6.74
CA GLN A 139 11.92 13.09 6.26
C GLN A 139 12.08 14.49 6.82
N ASP A 140 13.22 14.64 7.46
CA ASP A 140 13.72 15.86 8.07
C ASP A 140 13.13 16.12 9.46
N VAL A 141 13.95 15.74 10.45
CA VAL A 141 14.04 16.49 11.70
C VAL A 141 14.46 17.91 11.30
N LEU A 142 13.49 18.70 10.83
CA LEU A 142 13.69 20.09 10.46
C LEU A 142 14.21 20.79 11.71
N SER A 143 15.44 21.28 11.65
CA SER A 143 15.96 22.14 12.70
C SER A 143 15.36 23.53 12.51
N MET A 144 15.22 24.30 13.58
CA MET A 144 14.70 25.67 13.50
C MET A 144 15.50 26.55 12.51
N GLU A 145 16.75 26.16 12.24
CA GLU A 145 17.68 26.82 11.30
C GLU A 145 17.31 26.60 9.83
N ASP A 146 16.60 25.52 9.51
CA ASP A 146 16.16 25.18 8.15
C ASP A 146 14.81 25.81 7.79
N LEU A 147 14.09 26.31 8.79
CA LEU A 147 12.79 26.97 8.59
C LEU A 147 12.98 28.35 7.96
N LYS A 148 12.41 28.51 6.76
CA LYS A 148 12.35 29.80 6.05
C LYS A 148 10.94 30.36 6.08
N ALA A 149 10.83 31.68 6.17
CA ALA A 149 9.54 32.36 6.02
C ALA A 149 8.92 32.02 4.65
N GLY A 150 7.62 31.75 4.63
CA GLY A 150 6.85 31.35 3.45
C GLY A 150 6.77 29.84 3.18
N MET A 151 7.48 29.02 3.96
CA MET A 151 7.41 27.56 3.83
C MET A 151 6.06 27.01 4.29
N GLU A 152 5.44 26.15 3.47
CA GLU A 152 4.25 25.40 3.83
C GLU A 152 4.63 24.12 4.58
N LEU A 153 3.98 23.88 5.72
CA LEU A 153 4.19 22.71 6.55
C LEU A 153 2.84 22.16 7.04
N LYS A 154 2.77 20.85 7.24
CA LYS A 154 1.65 20.22 7.94
C LYS A 154 2.05 19.97 9.39
N GLY A 155 1.20 20.41 10.31
CA GLY A 155 1.44 20.24 11.74
C GLY A 155 0.20 19.81 12.49
N THR A 156 0.39 19.34 13.71
CA THR A 156 -0.69 18.88 14.59
C THR A 156 -0.91 19.86 15.72
N VAL A 157 -2.15 20.26 15.97
CA VAL A 157 -2.50 21.17 17.06
C VAL A 157 -2.26 20.47 18.40
N ARG A 158 -1.31 20.95 19.19
CA ARG A 158 -1.04 20.40 20.53
C ARG A 158 -1.85 21.06 21.62
N ASN A 159 -2.10 22.35 21.48
CA ASN A 159 -2.82 23.11 22.48
C ASN A 159 -3.53 24.31 21.86
N VAL A 160 -4.68 24.67 22.41
CA VAL A 160 -5.48 25.82 21.98
C VAL A 160 -5.65 26.73 23.20
N ILE A 161 -5.40 28.03 23.01
CA ILE A 161 -5.46 29.07 24.04
C ILE A 161 -6.31 30.23 23.53
N ASP A 162 -6.74 31.15 24.40
CA ASP A 162 -7.69 32.21 24.01
C ASP A 162 -7.22 33.12 22.86
N PHE A 163 -5.91 33.29 22.70
CA PHE A 163 -5.33 34.16 21.66
C PHE A 163 -4.71 33.41 20.47
N GLY A 164 -4.82 32.08 20.41
CA GLY A 164 -4.22 31.31 19.33
C GLY A 164 -4.16 29.79 19.55
N ALA A 165 -3.39 29.12 18.71
CA ALA A 165 -3.16 27.68 18.80
C ALA A 165 -1.67 27.35 18.63
N PHE A 166 -1.19 26.37 19.39
CA PHE A 166 0.15 25.81 19.25
C PHE A 166 0.12 24.59 18.35
N VAL A 167 0.91 24.63 17.29
CA VAL A 167 0.99 23.60 16.26
C VAL A 167 2.39 23.00 16.25
N ASP A 168 2.46 21.68 16.40
CA ASP A 168 3.67 20.88 16.25
C ASP A 168 3.90 20.60 14.76
N ILE A 169 4.91 21.26 14.19
CA ILE A 169 5.32 21.11 12.78
C ILE A 169 6.47 20.10 12.62
N GLY A 170 6.78 19.31 13.65
CA GLY A 170 7.84 18.30 13.62
C GLY A 170 9.24 18.82 13.96
N VAL A 171 9.33 20.07 14.45
CA VAL A 171 10.57 20.63 15.01
C VAL A 171 10.53 20.57 16.54
N LYS A 172 11.67 20.76 17.22
CA LYS A 172 11.76 20.66 18.69
C LYS A 172 10.85 21.65 19.44
N GLN A 173 10.39 22.70 18.77
CA GLN A 173 9.63 23.80 19.33
C GLN A 173 8.28 23.95 18.62
N ASP A 174 7.21 24.13 19.39
CA ASP A 174 5.87 24.35 18.83
C ASP A 174 5.76 25.77 18.23
N GLY A 175 5.09 25.89 17.10
CA GLY A 175 4.78 27.17 16.48
C GLY A 175 3.44 27.73 16.96
N LEU A 176 3.35 29.05 17.09
CA LEU A 176 2.14 29.74 17.52
C LEU A 176 1.40 30.32 16.30
N VAL A 177 0.14 29.95 16.14
CA VAL A 177 -0.80 30.60 15.23
C VAL A 177 -1.67 31.55 16.02
N HIS A 178 -1.62 32.85 15.71
CA HIS A 178 -2.48 33.85 16.34
C HIS A 178 -3.95 33.69 15.91
N ILE A 179 -4.92 34.05 16.76
CA ILE A 179 -6.36 33.91 16.45
C ILE A 179 -6.76 34.58 15.13
N SER A 180 -6.20 35.75 14.83
CA SER A 180 -6.45 36.49 13.57
C SER A 180 -5.85 35.82 12.32
N LYS A 181 -5.00 34.82 12.51
CA LYS A 181 -4.27 34.07 11.48
C LYS A 181 -4.76 32.63 11.35
N LEU A 182 -5.81 32.24 12.10
CA LEU A 182 -6.47 30.93 12.01
C LEU A 182 -7.44 30.84 10.82
N SER A 183 -8.13 31.95 10.48
CA SER A 183 -9.13 31.98 9.42
C SER A 183 -9.28 33.38 8.83
N LYS A 184 -9.74 33.49 7.58
CA LYS A 184 -10.09 34.77 6.93
C LYS A 184 -11.33 35.41 7.58
N LYS A 185 -12.14 34.64 8.30
CA LYS A 185 -13.36 35.11 8.99
C LYS A 185 -13.04 35.54 10.43
N PHE A 186 -13.88 36.41 11.01
CA PHE A 186 -13.75 36.78 12.43
C PHE A 186 -14.02 35.57 13.32
N VAL A 187 -13.00 35.16 14.08
CA VAL A 187 -13.05 34.04 15.01
C VAL A 187 -13.24 34.59 16.42
N LYS A 188 -14.31 34.18 17.12
CA LYS A 188 -14.55 34.55 18.52
C LYS A 188 -13.71 33.72 19.49
N HIS A 189 -13.68 32.41 19.30
CA HIS A 189 -12.84 31.50 20.07
C HIS A 189 -12.05 30.57 19.13
N PRO A 190 -10.73 30.38 19.34
CA PRO A 190 -9.90 29.50 18.52
C PRO A 190 -10.42 28.06 18.44
N THR A 191 -11.09 27.58 19.49
CA THR A 191 -11.71 26.26 19.58
C THR A 191 -12.82 26.03 18.54
N ASP A 192 -13.44 27.09 18.01
CA ASP A 192 -14.43 26.97 16.93
C ASP A 192 -13.79 26.60 15.58
N VAL A 193 -12.47 26.81 15.43
CA VAL A 193 -11.75 26.62 14.16
C VAL A 193 -10.81 25.43 14.21
N VAL A 194 -10.17 25.19 15.36
CA VAL A 194 -9.18 24.13 15.54
C VAL A 194 -9.38 23.42 16.86
N SER A 195 -9.25 22.09 16.85
CA SER A 195 -9.26 21.23 18.03
C SER A 195 -7.88 20.63 18.31
N VAL A 196 -7.61 20.28 19.56
CA VAL A 196 -6.38 19.57 19.94
C VAL A 196 -6.35 18.21 19.25
N GLY A 197 -5.28 17.90 18.55
CA GLY A 197 -5.10 16.69 17.75
C GLY A 197 -5.38 16.87 16.25
N ASP A 198 -5.92 18.01 15.82
CA ASP A 198 -6.19 18.26 14.41
C ASP A 198 -4.90 18.44 13.61
N VAL A 199 -4.88 17.88 12.40
CA VAL A 199 -3.78 18.06 11.43
C VAL A 199 -4.14 19.23 10.53
N VAL A 200 -3.37 20.31 10.61
CA VAL A 200 -3.60 21.56 9.89
C VAL A 200 -2.41 21.91 8.99
N THR A 201 -2.69 22.58 7.89
CA THR A 201 -1.65 23.19 7.02
C THR A 201 -1.37 24.60 7.51
N VAL A 202 -0.08 24.90 7.71
CA VAL A 202 0.42 26.18 8.23
C VAL A 202 1.58 26.68 7.39
N TRP A 203 1.74 28.00 7.33
CA TRP A 203 2.88 28.67 6.71
C TRP A 203 3.73 29.36 7.77
N VAL A 204 5.04 29.32 7.59
CA VAL A 204 5.99 30.01 8.46
C VAL A 204 5.97 31.51 8.17
N GLU A 205 5.54 32.33 9.13
CA GLU A 205 5.55 33.80 8.99
C GLU A 205 6.90 34.37 9.43
N GLN A 206 7.38 33.95 10.60
CA GLN A 206 8.64 34.42 11.15
C GLN A 206 9.28 33.37 12.07
N VAL A 207 10.61 33.27 12.03
CA VAL A 207 11.39 32.37 12.90
C VAL A 207 12.37 33.20 13.72
N ASP A 208 12.26 33.11 15.04
CA ASP A 208 13.15 33.75 16.01
C ASP A 208 14.09 32.69 16.62
N VAL A 209 15.20 32.39 15.94
CA VAL A 209 16.17 31.37 16.38
C VAL A 209 16.75 31.68 17.77
N LYS A 210 16.99 32.95 18.06
CA LYS A 210 17.55 33.40 19.35
C LYS A 210 16.62 33.17 20.55
N LYS A 211 15.30 33.21 20.33
CA LYS A 211 14.29 33.08 21.38
C LYS A 211 13.56 31.74 21.34
N GLY A 212 13.86 30.90 20.34
CA GLY A 212 13.18 29.64 20.14
C GLY A 212 11.68 29.83 19.89
N ARG A 213 11.28 30.76 19.01
CA ARG A 213 9.86 31.03 18.73
C ARG A 213 9.60 30.99 17.23
N ILE A 214 8.49 30.38 16.85
CA ILE A 214 8.07 30.23 15.46
C ILE A 214 6.65 30.79 15.37
N SER A 215 6.48 31.83 14.56
CA SER A 215 5.17 32.40 14.22
C SER A 215 4.65 31.72 12.97
N LEU A 216 3.45 31.15 13.07
CA LEU A 216 2.79 30.42 12.00
C LEU A 216 1.50 31.13 11.61
N THR A 217 1.06 30.93 10.37
CA THR A 217 -0.24 31.36 9.89
C THR A 217 -0.96 30.21 9.20
N MET A 218 -2.28 30.10 9.36
CA MET A 218 -3.13 29.20 8.58
C MET A 218 -3.77 29.91 7.38
N LEU A 219 -3.41 31.18 7.15
CA LEU A 219 -3.79 31.91 5.95
C LEU A 219 -2.73 31.67 4.88
N SER A 220 -3.15 31.14 3.74
CA SER A 220 -2.26 31.01 2.59
C SER A 220 -1.77 32.40 2.17
N PRO A 221 -0.44 32.64 2.13
CA PRO A 221 0.11 33.89 1.60
C PRO A 221 -0.04 34.01 0.08
N TYR A 222 -0.54 32.96 -0.59
CA TYR A 222 -0.72 32.89 -2.05
C TYR A 222 -2.18 32.97 -2.50
N GLU A 223 -3.13 33.05 -1.57
CA GLU A 223 -4.55 33.25 -1.89
C GLU A 223 -4.95 34.71 -1.61
N GLU A 224 -4.89 35.55 -2.65
CA GLU A 224 -5.56 36.86 -2.70
C GLU A 224 -7.07 36.73 -2.42
#